data_AF-A0A7X8T672-F1
#
_entry.id   AF-A0A7X8T672-F1
#
_cell.length_a   1.000
_cell.length_b   1.000
_cell.length_c   1.000
_cell.angle_alpha   90.00
_cell.angle_beta   90.00
_cell.angle_gamma   90.00
#
_symmetry.space_group_name_H-M   'P 1'
#
loop_
_entity.id
_entity.type
_entity.pdbx_description
1 polymer ?
#
loop_
_entity_poly.entity_id
_entity_poly.type
_entity_poly.pdbx_seq_one_letter_code
_entity_poly.pdbx_strand_id
1 'polypeptide(L)'
;MAADRGTILTWLADLSVAIVTDPDDLADMTARIAAAPDIDAGSFANEALSLMRVIAESVDELADFDRLAQPVAASGMTADAIAIMLGMGLAVAGCRPDWPSRPSARRARSRVSSAGETAVAAIDQLGGDGADLYAWLTSITAVACRLISDLAADAAPVIKVSTGVSLPSTVLAYQLYGDANRADGLVNIAGSATPLVMPTLFDALAS
;
A
#
# COMPACT_ATOMS: atom_id res chain seq x y z
N MET A 1 7.93 -27.68 -6.83
CA MET A 1 6.54 -27.24 -7.05
C MET A 1 6.58 -25.94 -7.82
N ALA A 2 5.78 -25.74 -8.88
CA ALA A 2 6.00 -24.63 -9.80
C ALA A 2 4.81 -23.68 -9.84
N ALA A 3 4.86 -22.63 -9.00
CA ALA A 3 4.10 -21.41 -9.26
C ALA A 3 4.40 -20.91 -10.67
N ASP A 4 3.41 -20.31 -11.33
CA ASP A 4 3.57 -19.77 -12.67
C ASP A 4 4.41 -18.49 -12.64
N ARG A 5 5.66 -18.63 -13.06
CA ARG A 5 6.63 -17.53 -13.14
C ARG A 5 6.19 -16.45 -14.11
N GLY A 6 5.54 -16.80 -15.22
CA GLY A 6 5.08 -15.83 -16.22
C GLY A 6 4.04 -14.88 -15.64
N THR A 7 3.06 -15.43 -14.92
CA THR A 7 2.05 -14.64 -14.20
C THR A 7 2.68 -13.73 -13.14
N ILE A 8 3.65 -14.24 -12.35
CA ILE A 8 4.36 -13.44 -11.34
C ILE A 8 5.13 -12.28 -11.98
N LEU A 9 5.91 -12.56 -13.04
CA LEU A 9 6.72 -11.53 -13.70
C LEU A 9 5.88 -10.47 -14.40
N THR A 10 4.75 -10.86 -14.99
CA THR A 10 3.81 -9.92 -15.61
C THR A 10 3.22 -8.98 -14.56
N TRP A 11 2.79 -9.53 -13.43
CA TRP A 11 2.28 -8.73 -12.32
C TRP A 11 3.33 -7.77 -11.73
N LEU A 12 4.57 -8.23 -11.53
CA LEU A 12 5.67 -7.38 -11.06
C LEU A 12 6.02 -6.27 -12.09
N ALA A 13 5.97 -6.56 -13.38
CA ALA A 13 6.19 -5.58 -14.44
C ALA A 13 5.09 -4.51 -14.47
N ASP A 14 3.82 -4.92 -14.34
CA ASP A 14 2.69 -3.99 -14.29
C ASP A 14 2.80 -3.05 -13.07
N LEU A 15 3.16 -3.60 -11.91
CA LEU A 15 3.40 -2.81 -10.71
C LEU A 15 4.61 -1.87 -10.84
N SER A 16 5.72 -2.34 -11.43
CA SER A 16 6.91 -1.51 -11.58
C SER A 16 6.64 -0.30 -12.45
N VAL A 17 5.93 -0.47 -13.58
CA VAL A 17 5.56 0.65 -14.47
C VAL A 17 4.59 1.62 -13.77
N ALA A 18 3.73 1.13 -12.88
CA ALA A 18 2.73 1.96 -12.22
C ALA A 18 3.25 2.75 -11.02
N ILE A 19 4.27 2.24 -10.32
CA ILE A 19 4.71 2.77 -9.01
C ILE A 19 6.13 3.34 -9.08
N VAL A 20 7.04 2.75 -9.85
CA VAL A 20 8.45 3.17 -9.89
C VAL A 20 8.60 4.37 -10.81
N THR A 21 8.92 5.52 -10.21
CA THR A 21 9.01 6.81 -10.91
C THR A 21 10.44 7.17 -11.31
N ASP A 22 11.45 6.61 -10.64
CA ASP A 22 12.84 6.80 -11.01
C ASP A 22 13.17 6.02 -12.30
N PRO A 23 13.67 6.70 -13.36
CA PRO A 23 13.93 6.07 -14.65
C PRO A 23 15.07 5.04 -14.62
N ASP A 24 16.06 5.22 -13.74
CA ASP A 24 17.19 4.30 -13.60
C ASP A 24 16.74 3.03 -12.88
N ASP A 25 15.93 3.17 -11.82
CA ASP A 25 15.32 2.02 -11.12
C ASP A 25 14.38 1.24 -12.05
N LEU A 26 13.55 1.94 -12.84
CA LEU A 26 12.65 1.30 -13.80
C LEU A 26 13.41 0.54 -14.89
N ALA A 27 14.55 1.09 -15.36
CA ALA A 27 15.41 0.42 -16.32
C ALA A 27 16.07 -0.84 -15.74
N ASP A 28 16.58 -0.77 -14.50
CA ASP A 28 17.13 -1.92 -13.77
C ASP A 28 16.06 -3.01 -13.60
N MET A 29 14.87 -2.64 -13.11
CA MET A 29 13.76 -3.56 -12.95
C MET A 29 13.35 -4.25 -14.25
N THR A 30 13.28 -3.50 -15.35
CA THR A 30 12.94 -4.05 -16.67
C THR A 30 13.98 -5.10 -17.11
N ALA A 31 15.27 -4.82 -16.92
CA ALA A 31 16.35 -5.75 -17.26
C ALA A 31 16.31 -7.01 -16.39
N ARG A 32 16.06 -6.86 -15.08
CA ARG A 32 15.97 -7.97 -14.13
C ARG A 32 14.76 -8.87 -14.39
N ILE A 33 13.60 -8.28 -14.67
CA ILE A 33 12.38 -9.03 -15.04
C ILE A 33 12.61 -9.82 -16.34
N ALA A 34 13.31 -9.24 -17.32
CA ALA A 34 13.62 -9.92 -18.57
C ALA A 34 14.58 -11.12 -18.39
N ALA A 35 15.49 -11.06 -17.41
CA ALA A 35 16.45 -12.13 -17.11
C ALA A 35 15.90 -13.22 -16.18
N ALA A 36 14.88 -12.91 -15.37
CA ALA A 36 14.30 -13.82 -14.38
C ALA A 36 13.71 -15.15 -14.91
N PRO A 37 13.25 -15.29 -16.17
CA PRO A 37 12.80 -16.59 -16.68
C PRO A 37 13.91 -17.65 -16.71
N ASP A 38 15.16 -17.23 -16.90
CA ASP A 38 16.30 -18.13 -17.20
C ASP A 38 17.06 -18.62 -15.95
N ILE A 39 16.70 -18.13 -14.76
CA ILE A 39 17.35 -18.52 -13.50
C ILE A 39 16.66 -19.72 -12.84
N ASP A 40 17.37 -20.40 -11.93
CA ASP A 40 16.84 -21.54 -11.19
C ASP A 40 15.72 -21.12 -10.21
N ALA A 41 14.99 -22.10 -9.66
CA ALA A 41 13.83 -21.83 -8.83
C ALA A 41 14.13 -21.11 -7.51
N GLY A 42 15.26 -21.42 -6.86
CA GLY A 42 15.66 -20.74 -5.62
C GLY A 42 16.06 -19.30 -5.89
N SER A 43 16.86 -19.08 -6.93
CA SER A 43 17.23 -17.74 -7.38
C SER A 43 16.01 -16.92 -7.82
N PHE A 44 15.05 -17.53 -8.51
CA PHE A 44 13.81 -16.86 -8.91
C PHE A 44 12.99 -16.36 -7.72
N ALA A 45 12.84 -17.17 -6.66
CA ALA A 45 12.08 -16.77 -5.48
C ALA A 45 12.72 -15.56 -4.79
N ASN A 46 14.05 -15.56 -4.64
CA ASN A 46 14.79 -14.42 -4.09
C ASN A 46 14.68 -13.18 -4.97
N GLU A 47 14.76 -13.35 -6.29
CA GLU A 47 14.65 -12.28 -7.26
C GLU A 47 13.26 -11.63 -7.23
N ALA A 48 12.20 -12.43 -7.19
CA ALA A 48 10.82 -11.94 -7.13
C ALA A 48 10.55 -11.17 -5.81
N LEU A 49 11.05 -11.65 -4.67
CA LEU A 49 11.00 -10.92 -3.40
C LEU A 49 11.81 -9.61 -3.48
N SER A 50 12.99 -9.64 -4.10
CA SER A 50 13.79 -8.43 -4.27
C SER A 50 13.10 -7.40 -5.16
N LEU A 51 12.48 -7.80 -6.27
CA LEU A 51 11.74 -6.91 -7.15
C LEU A 51 10.53 -6.30 -6.43
N MET A 52 9.78 -7.12 -5.70
CA MET A 52 8.66 -6.63 -4.89
C MET A 52 9.12 -5.66 -3.79
N ARG A 53 10.29 -5.88 -3.19
CA ARG A 53 10.86 -4.93 -2.23
C ARG A 53 11.14 -3.58 -2.88
N VAL A 54 11.75 -3.55 -4.07
CA VAL A 54 12.01 -2.29 -4.79
C VAL A 54 10.70 -1.55 -5.09
N ILE A 55 9.69 -2.25 -5.63
CA ILE A 55 8.36 -1.68 -5.87
C ILE A 55 7.77 -1.07 -4.58
N ALA A 56 7.84 -1.80 -3.47
CA ALA A 56 7.33 -1.33 -2.18
C ALA A 56 8.12 -0.14 -1.62
N GLU A 57 9.42 -0.08 -1.87
CA GLU A 57 10.28 1.04 -1.53
C GLU A 57 10.06 2.27 -2.42
N SER A 58 9.42 2.12 -3.58
CA SER A 58 9.03 3.24 -4.45
C SER A 58 7.62 3.78 -4.16
N VAL A 59 6.89 3.22 -3.20
CA VAL A 59 5.57 3.73 -2.80
C VAL A 59 5.74 5.00 -1.98
N ASP A 60 5.33 6.13 -2.56
CA ASP A 60 5.37 7.45 -1.90
C ASP A 60 3.97 8.07 -1.75
N GLU A 61 3.02 7.71 -2.62
CA GLU A 61 1.64 8.20 -2.53
C GLU A 61 0.65 7.15 -1.99
N LEU A 62 -0.46 7.62 -1.41
CA LEU A 62 -1.57 6.76 -0.95
C LEU A 62 -2.14 5.90 -2.08
N ALA A 63 -2.22 6.47 -3.29
CA ALA A 63 -2.73 5.78 -4.47
C ALA A 63 -1.82 4.61 -4.88
N ASP A 64 -0.50 4.74 -4.72
CA ASP A 64 0.46 3.67 -5.01
C ASP A 64 0.33 2.52 -4.02
N PHE A 65 0.12 2.84 -2.74
CA PHE A 65 -0.20 1.83 -1.75
C PHE A 65 -1.48 1.07 -2.12
N ASP A 66 -2.51 1.75 -2.63
CA ASP A 66 -3.76 1.13 -3.12
C ASP A 66 -3.58 0.28 -4.39
N ARG A 67 -2.55 0.52 -5.20
CA ARG A 67 -2.20 -0.31 -6.37
C ARG A 67 -1.61 -1.67 -6.00
N LEU A 68 -1.03 -1.82 -4.81
CA LEU A 68 -0.46 -3.09 -4.34
C LEU A 68 -1.56 -4.13 -4.06
N ALA A 69 -1.95 -4.89 -5.08
CA ALA A 69 -2.97 -5.92 -4.98
C ALA A 69 -2.58 -7.18 -5.73
N GLN A 70 -3.10 -8.32 -5.26
CA GLN A 70 -2.97 -9.60 -5.95
C GLN A 70 -3.76 -9.56 -7.27
N PRO A 71 -3.21 -10.07 -8.38
CA PRO A 71 -3.92 -10.10 -9.66
C PRO A 71 -5.02 -11.16 -9.61
N VAL A 72 -6.19 -10.82 -10.18
CA VAL A 72 -7.39 -11.68 -10.19
C VAL A 72 -7.15 -13.04 -10.85
N ALA A 73 -6.23 -13.10 -11.82
CA ALA A 73 -5.89 -14.32 -12.54
C ALA A 73 -5.05 -15.32 -11.73
N ALA A 74 -4.46 -14.91 -10.60
CA ALA A 74 -3.63 -15.80 -9.80
C ALA A 74 -4.47 -16.83 -9.04
N SER A 75 -4.05 -18.09 -9.10
CA SER A 75 -4.71 -19.20 -8.40
C SER A 75 -3.70 -20.23 -7.90
N GLY A 76 -4.13 -21.05 -6.93
CA GLY A 76 -3.30 -22.09 -6.31
C GLY A 76 -1.95 -21.57 -5.83
N MET A 77 -0.89 -22.30 -6.15
CA MET A 77 0.47 -21.98 -5.72
C MET A 77 0.99 -20.63 -6.22
N THR A 78 0.50 -20.15 -7.36
CA THR A 78 0.85 -18.81 -7.86
C THR A 78 0.24 -17.72 -6.98
N ALA A 79 -1.01 -17.92 -6.54
CA ALA A 79 -1.65 -17.01 -5.58
C ALA A 79 -0.92 -17.02 -4.24
N ASP A 80 -0.49 -18.18 -3.74
CA ASP A 80 0.26 -18.30 -2.49
C ASP A 80 1.61 -17.55 -2.56
N ALA A 81 2.37 -17.73 -3.63
CA ALA A 81 3.63 -17.01 -3.84
C ALA A 81 3.41 -15.48 -3.90
N ILE A 82 2.35 -15.04 -4.59
CA ILE A 82 1.99 -13.61 -4.66
C ILE A 82 1.53 -13.09 -3.31
N ALA A 83 0.77 -13.85 -2.53
CA ALA A 83 0.35 -13.46 -1.20
C ALA A 83 1.56 -13.20 -0.29
N ILE A 84 2.58 -14.06 -0.34
CA ILE A 84 3.84 -13.89 0.39
C ILE A 84 4.55 -12.59 -0.01
N MET A 85 4.74 -12.38 -1.31
CA MET A 85 5.35 -11.15 -1.84
C MET A 85 4.55 -9.91 -1.44
N LEU A 86 3.23 -9.96 -1.55
CA LEU A 86 2.33 -8.85 -1.24
C LEU A 86 2.30 -8.54 0.27
N GLY A 87 2.34 -9.56 1.13
CA GLY A 87 2.42 -9.40 2.58
C GLY A 87 3.69 -8.65 3.01
N MET A 88 4.84 -9.03 2.44
CA MET A 88 6.09 -8.29 2.61
C MET A 88 5.99 -6.88 2.03
N GLY A 89 5.55 -6.77 0.77
CA GLY A 89 5.49 -5.49 0.06
C GLY A 89 4.61 -4.46 0.76
N LEU A 90 3.43 -4.86 1.25
CA LEU A 90 2.55 -3.99 2.03
C LEU A 90 3.13 -3.63 3.40
N ALA A 91 3.86 -4.53 4.06
CA ALA A 91 4.54 -4.21 5.32
C ALA A 91 5.60 -3.11 5.15
N VAL A 92 6.37 -3.17 4.05
CA VAL A 92 7.36 -2.13 3.70
C VAL A 92 6.66 -0.85 3.27
N ALA A 93 5.77 -0.94 2.27
CA ALA A 93 5.11 0.22 1.67
C ALA A 93 4.22 0.97 2.68
N GLY A 94 3.54 0.27 3.59
CA GLY A 94 2.61 0.89 4.54
C GLY A 94 3.29 1.87 5.52
N CYS A 95 4.60 1.78 5.68
CA CYS A 95 5.39 2.65 6.56
C CYS A 95 5.92 3.91 5.86
N ARG A 96 5.70 4.07 4.56
CA ARG A 96 6.29 5.17 3.77
C ARG A 96 5.40 6.40 3.61
N PRO A 97 4.11 6.29 3.22
CA PRO A 97 3.30 7.47 2.97
C PRO A 97 3.00 8.26 4.25
N ASP A 98 2.94 9.58 4.12
CA ASP A 98 2.39 10.45 5.15
C ASP A 98 0.86 10.27 5.22
N TRP A 99 0.40 9.50 6.22
CA TRP A 99 -1.02 9.22 6.38
C TRP A 99 -1.78 10.48 6.82
N PRO A 100 -2.73 10.99 6.01
CA PRO A 100 -3.35 12.30 6.24
C PRO A 100 -4.27 12.35 7.47
N SER A 101 -4.66 11.19 8.01
CA SER A 101 -5.59 11.09 9.13
C SER A 101 -5.44 9.78 9.89
N ARG A 102 -5.85 9.77 11.17
CA ARG A 102 -5.88 8.53 11.96
C ARG A 102 -6.71 7.40 11.32
N PRO A 103 -7.91 7.65 10.76
CA PRO A 103 -8.66 6.61 10.07
C PRO A 103 -7.91 6.06 8.85
N SER A 104 -7.22 6.90 8.07
CA SER A 104 -6.44 6.42 6.91
C SER A 104 -5.28 5.51 7.33
N ALA A 105 -4.51 5.90 8.35
CA ALA A 105 -3.43 5.06 8.89
C ALA A 105 -3.98 3.75 9.47
N ARG A 106 -5.14 3.78 10.15
CA ARG A 106 -5.79 2.56 10.64
C ARG A 106 -6.22 1.63 9.51
N ARG A 107 -6.75 2.14 8.40
CA ARG A 107 -7.08 1.34 7.21
C ARG A 107 -5.83 0.66 6.65
N ALA A 108 -4.74 1.41 6.51
CA ALA A 108 -3.45 0.88 6.06
C ALA A 108 -2.96 -0.24 6.98
N ARG A 109 -2.95 -0.02 8.30
CA ARG A 109 -2.58 -1.03 9.30
C ARG A 109 -3.43 -2.29 9.17
N SER A 110 -4.75 -2.16 9.05
CA SER A 110 -5.65 -3.32 8.88
C SER A 110 -5.34 -4.09 7.61
N ARG A 111 -5.03 -3.39 6.51
CA ARG A 111 -4.66 -4.01 5.24
C ARG A 111 -3.31 -4.74 5.34
N VAL A 112 -2.31 -4.14 5.99
CA VAL A 112 -1.02 -4.80 6.26
C VAL A 112 -1.19 -6.05 7.11
N SER A 113 -1.99 -5.98 8.18
CA SER A 113 -2.29 -7.14 9.05
C SER A 113 -2.95 -8.26 8.26
N SER A 114 -4.00 -7.95 7.48
CA SER A 114 -4.73 -8.94 6.69
C SER A 114 -3.87 -9.57 5.60
N ALA A 115 -3.00 -8.79 4.94
CA ALA A 115 -2.05 -9.33 3.97
C ALA A 115 -1.01 -10.24 4.62
N GLY A 116 -0.50 -9.86 5.80
CA GLY A 116 0.40 -10.70 6.59
C GLY A 116 -0.24 -12.03 7.02
N GLU A 117 -1.49 -12.01 7.48
CA GLU A 117 -2.26 -13.23 7.81
C GLU A 117 -2.43 -14.14 6.58
N THR A 118 -2.76 -13.56 5.42
CA THR A 118 -2.92 -14.31 4.16
C THR A 118 -1.60 -14.93 3.71
N ALA A 119 -0.52 -14.18 3.83
CA ALA A 119 0.83 -14.63 3.48
C ALA A 119 1.35 -15.72 4.43
N VAL A 120 1.08 -15.60 5.74
CA VAL A 120 1.38 -16.65 6.73
C VAL A 120 0.64 -17.95 6.39
N ALA A 121 -0.66 -17.86 6.06
CA ALA A 121 -1.43 -19.03 5.64
C ALA A 121 -0.87 -19.69 4.36
N ALA A 122 -0.32 -18.90 3.44
CA ALA A 122 0.38 -19.42 2.26
C ALA A 122 1.71 -20.11 2.63
N ILE A 123 2.47 -19.56 3.59
CA ILE A 123 3.73 -20.17 4.07
C ILE A 123 3.47 -21.48 4.81
N ASP A 124 2.37 -21.59 5.56
CA ASP A 124 2.01 -22.82 6.27
C ASP A 124 1.86 -24.02 5.31
N GLN A 125 1.48 -23.78 4.05
CA GLN A 125 1.42 -24.84 3.03
C GLN A 125 2.80 -25.41 2.65
N LEU A 126 3.88 -24.69 2.93
CA LEU A 126 5.26 -25.14 2.72
C LEU A 126 5.73 -26.10 3.83
N GLY A 127 4.99 -26.20 4.94
CA GLY A 127 5.37 -27.01 6.09
C GLY A 127 6.67 -26.54 6.75
N GLY A 128 7.50 -27.48 7.21
CA GLY A 128 8.72 -27.18 7.96
C GLY A 128 9.75 -26.35 7.18
N ASP A 129 9.76 -26.44 5.85
CA ASP A 129 10.67 -25.69 4.98
C ASP A 129 10.37 -24.17 4.99
N GLY A 130 9.16 -23.77 5.40
CA GLY A 130 8.73 -22.38 5.49
C GLY A 130 8.99 -21.72 6.85
N ALA A 131 9.56 -22.41 7.83
CA ALA A 131 9.62 -21.92 9.22
C ALA A 131 10.38 -20.58 9.38
N ASP A 132 11.51 -20.43 8.72
CA ASP A 132 12.29 -19.19 8.77
C ASP A 132 11.55 -18.03 8.09
N LEU A 133 10.92 -18.30 6.95
CA LEU A 133 10.12 -17.32 6.21
C LEU A 133 8.87 -16.91 7.02
N TYR A 134 8.23 -17.85 7.70
CA TYR A 134 7.11 -17.60 8.61
C TYR A 134 7.54 -16.64 9.73
N ALA A 135 8.64 -16.94 10.41
CA ALA A 135 9.13 -16.16 11.54
C ALA A 135 9.52 -14.74 11.10
N TRP A 136 10.22 -14.62 9.97
CA TRP A 136 10.60 -13.34 9.39
C TRP A 136 9.38 -12.51 8.97
N LEU A 137 8.42 -13.11 8.25
CA LEU A 137 7.25 -12.39 7.77
C LEU A 137 6.34 -11.93 8.92
N THR A 138 6.12 -12.80 9.91
CA THR A 138 5.35 -12.43 11.11
C THR A 138 6.02 -11.25 11.84
N SER A 139 7.36 -11.27 11.94
CA SER A 139 8.12 -10.17 12.54
C SER A 139 7.97 -8.87 11.77
N ILE A 140 8.18 -8.87 10.44
CA ILE A 140 8.11 -7.63 9.65
C ILE A 140 6.69 -7.04 9.63
N THR A 141 5.65 -7.88 9.54
CA THR A 141 4.25 -7.43 9.64
C THR A 141 3.95 -6.82 11.01
N ALA A 142 4.45 -7.41 12.09
CA ALA A 142 4.26 -6.88 13.44
C ALA A 142 4.97 -5.52 13.62
N VAL A 143 6.20 -5.38 13.13
CA VAL A 143 6.94 -4.10 13.15
C VAL A 143 6.20 -3.04 12.33
N ALA A 144 5.78 -3.37 11.11
CA ALA A 144 5.05 -2.44 10.25
C ALA A 144 3.74 -1.98 10.89
N CYS A 145 2.94 -2.90 11.44
CA CYS A 145 1.70 -2.57 12.15
C CYS A 145 1.94 -1.62 13.34
N ARG A 146 3.06 -1.79 14.05
CA ARG A 146 3.45 -0.89 15.14
C ARG A 146 3.82 0.49 14.62
N LEU A 147 4.71 0.57 13.61
CA LEU A 147 5.12 1.84 13.01
C LEU A 147 3.91 2.64 12.48
N ILE A 148 2.99 1.98 11.77
CA ILE A 148 1.76 2.63 11.29
C ILE A 148 0.89 3.10 12.45
N SER A 149 0.87 2.38 13.58
CA SER A 149 0.14 2.80 14.78
C SER A 149 0.75 4.05 15.41
N ASP A 150 2.08 4.13 15.43
CA ASP A 150 2.82 5.30 15.92
C ASP A 150 2.56 6.51 15.00
N LEU A 151 2.65 6.34 13.68
CA LEU A 151 2.25 7.36 12.69
C LEU A 151 0.78 7.80 12.86
N ALA A 152 -0.11 6.85 13.15
CA ALA A 152 -1.53 7.16 13.41
C ALA A 152 -1.75 7.95 14.71
N ALA A 153 -0.85 7.84 15.70
CA ALA A 153 -0.96 8.60 16.94
C ALA A 153 -0.70 10.08 16.70
N ASP A 154 0.29 10.38 15.85
CA ASP A 154 0.71 11.73 15.46
C ASP A 154 -0.23 12.36 14.40
N ALA A 155 -0.94 11.56 13.62
CA ALA A 155 -1.89 12.06 12.61
C ALA A 155 -3.09 12.80 13.23
N ALA A 156 -3.55 13.85 12.52
CA ALA A 156 -4.69 14.66 12.93
C ALA A 156 -5.99 13.82 13.03
N PRO A 157 -6.81 14.01 14.07
CA PRO A 157 -8.11 13.37 14.18
C PRO A 157 -9.09 13.96 13.16
N VAL A 158 -10.08 13.16 12.76
CA VAL A 158 -11.19 13.60 11.91
C VAL A 158 -12.34 14.09 12.78
N ILE A 159 -12.88 15.28 12.49
CA ILE A 159 -14.01 15.90 13.16
C ILE A 159 -15.18 16.08 12.20
N LYS A 160 -16.40 16.12 12.73
CA LYS A 160 -17.59 16.51 11.96
C LYS A 160 -17.79 18.01 12.03
N VAL A 161 -17.86 18.65 10.87
CA VAL A 161 -18.17 20.07 10.72
C VAL A 161 -19.59 20.19 10.19
N SER A 162 -20.39 21.04 10.82
CA SER A 162 -21.71 21.41 10.34
C SER A 162 -21.76 22.90 10.02
N THR A 163 -22.19 23.21 8.80
CA THR A 163 -22.42 24.57 8.32
C THR A 163 -23.92 24.77 8.10
N GLY A 164 -24.40 26.00 8.28
CA GLY A 164 -25.82 26.31 8.02
C GLY A 164 -26.17 26.33 6.52
N VAL A 165 -25.17 26.49 5.66
CA VAL A 165 -25.32 26.57 4.19
C VAL A 165 -24.15 25.88 3.50
N SER A 166 -24.39 25.41 2.27
CA SER A 166 -23.33 24.89 1.40
C SER A 166 -22.38 26.03 1.03
N LEU A 167 -21.09 25.82 1.22
CA LEU A 167 -20.03 26.78 0.89
C LEU A 167 -18.98 26.12 0.00
N PRO A 168 -18.22 26.89 -0.80
CA PRO A 168 -17.06 26.36 -1.50
C PRO A 168 -15.98 25.86 -0.53
N SER A 169 -15.31 24.79 -0.90
CA SER A 169 -14.21 24.16 -0.14
C SER A 169 -13.07 25.13 0.21
N THR A 170 -12.75 26.09 -0.65
CA THR A 170 -11.74 27.13 -0.39
C THR A 170 -12.13 28.07 0.75
N VAL A 171 -13.40 28.45 0.81
CA VAL A 171 -13.94 29.27 1.91
C VAL A 171 -13.92 28.46 3.22
N LEU A 172 -14.35 27.19 3.16
CA LEU A 172 -14.35 26.30 4.33
C LEU A 172 -12.94 26.01 4.84
N ALA A 173 -11.97 25.78 3.94
CA ALA A 173 -10.58 25.55 4.30
C ALA A 173 -9.97 26.77 4.98
N TYR A 174 -10.24 27.98 4.47
CA TYR A 174 -9.81 29.21 5.14
C TYR A 174 -10.46 29.38 6.52
N GLN A 175 -11.76 29.08 6.65
CA GLN A 175 -12.46 29.19 7.95
C GLN A 175 -11.99 28.17 8.98
N LEU A 176 -11.68 26.94 8.57
CA LEU A 176 -11.28 25.86 9.46
C LEU A 176 -9.78 25.86 9.78
N TYR A 177 -8.94 26.21 8.81
CA TYR A 177 -7.50 26.04 8.88
C TYR A 177 -6.71 27.34 8.74
N GLY A 178 -7.35 28.46 8.40
CA GLY A 178 -6.67 29.71 8.06
C GLY A 178 -5.95 29.69 6.70
N ASP A 179 -6.06 28.60 5.94
CA ASP A 179 -5.37 28.40 4.67
C ASP A 179 -6.32 27.82 3.60
N ALA A 180 -6.55 28.59 2.54
CA ALA A 180 -7.41 28.19 1.42
C ALA A 180 -6.77 27.09 0.56
N ASN A 181 -5.44 26.91 0.58
CA ASN A 181 -4.76 25.87 -0.20
C ASN A 181 -5.04 24.46 0.32
N ARG A 182 -5.60 24.34 1.54
CA ARG A 182 -6.02 23.05 2.10
C ARG A 182 -7.38 22.56 1.59
N ALA A 183 -7.98 23.26 0.62
CA ALA A 183 -9.27 22.92 0.04
C ALA A 183 -9.32 21.52 -0.56
N ASP A 184 -8.29 21.12 -1.32
CA ASP A 184 -8.27 19.81 -1.99
C ASP A 184 -8.26 18.66 -0.97
N GLY A 185 -7.44 18.78 0.07
CA GLY A 185 -7.44 17.83 1.18
C GLY A 185 -8.79 17.76 1.90
N LEU A 186 -9.47 18.90 2.06
CA LEU A 186 -10.79 18.95 2.66
C LEU A 186 -11.86 18.26 1.80
N VAL A 187 -11.85 18.48 0.48
CA VAL A 187 -12.76 17.82 -0.47
C VAL A 187 -12.57 16.30 -0.41
N ASN A 188 -11.32 15.85 -0.40
CA ASN A 188 -10.97 14.42 -0.34
C ASN A 188 -11.48 13.76 0.95
N ILE A 189 -11.34 14.42 2.10
CA ILE A 189 -11.79 13.88 3.39
C ILE A 189 -13.32 13.92 3.49
N ALA A 190 -13.94 14.99 3.01
CA ALA A 190 -15.40 15.12 2.99
C ALA A 190 -16.08 14.15 2.00
N GLY A 191 -15.32 13.52 1.08
CA GLY A 191 -15.85 12.70 0.01
C GLY A 191 -16.76 13.48 -0.94
N SER A 192 -16.53 14.78 -1.08
CA SER A 192 -17.37 15.63 -1.93
C SER A 192 -16.95 15.55 -3.39
N ALA A 193 -17.90 15.33 -4.29
CA ALA A 193 -17.64 15.30 -5.73
C ALA A 193 -17.45 16.70 -6.34
N THR A 194 -17.95 17.75 -5.68
CA THR A 194 -17.96 19.12 -6.22
C THR A 194 -17.37 20.11 -5.21
N PRO A 195 -16.13 20.59 -5.42
CA PRO A 195 -15.46 21.54 -4.53
C PRO A 195 -16.20 22.87 -4.32
N LEU A 196 -17.04 23.29 -5.27
CA LEU A 196 -17.83 24.52 -5.19
C LEU A 196 -19.10 24.39 -4.33
N VAL A 197 -19.57 23.16 -4.09
CA VAL A 197 -20.82 22.87 -3.39
C VAL A 197 -20.54 21.76 -2.39
N MET A 198 -19.94 22.13 -1.26
CA MET A 198 -19.67 21.18 -0.19
C MET A 198 -20.95 20.90 0.61
N PRO A 199 -21.16 19.65 1.07
CA PRO A 199 -22.30 19.33 1.92
C PRO A 199 -22.26 20.15 3.23
N THR A 200 -23.43 20.40 3.82
CA THR A 200 -23.56 21.15 5.07
C THR A 200 -23.11 20.36 6.31
N LEU A 201 -22.90 19.06 6.17
CA LEU A 201 -22.32 18.19 7.18
C LEU A 201 -21.22 17.38 6.52
N PHE A 202 -19.98 17.51 6.98
CA PHE A 202 -18.83 16.83 6.39
C PHE A 202 -17.76 16.53 7.43
N ASP A 203 -16.86 15.62 7.05
CA ASP A 203 -15.68 15.28 7.82
C ASP A 203 -14.51 16.19 7.42
N ALA A 204 -13.74 16.65 8.41
CA ALA A 204 -12.57 17.52 8.25
C ALA A 204 -11.46 17.08 9.22
N LEU A 205 -10.21 17.50 8.99
CA LEU A 205 -9.15 17.31 9.98
C LEU A 205 -9.34 18.31 11.12
N ALA A 206 -9.00 17.92 12.34
CA ALA A 206 -8.81 18.89 13.40
C ALA A 206 -7.54 19.70 13.11
N SER A 207 -7.65 21.03 13.26
CA SER A 207 -6.52 21.95 13.25
C SER A 207 -5.85 22.04 14.60
#